data_AF-A0A2Z6RGQ0-F1
#
_entry.id   AF-A0A2Z6RGQ0-F1
#
_cell.length_a   1.000
_cell.length_b   1.000
_cell.length_c   1.000
_cell.angle_alpha   90.00
_cell.angle_beta   90.00
_cell.angle_gamma   90.00
#
_symmetry.space_group_name_H-M   'P 1'
#
loop_
_entity.id
_entity.type
_entity.pdbx_description
1 polymer ?
#
loop_
_entity_poly.entity_id
_entity_poly.type
_entity_poly.pdbx_seq_one_letter_code
_entity_poly.pdbx_strand_id
1 'polypeptide(L)'
;EGVNLNRTNEYSNGKDIRAALIIVSCDISGVQKLCGHISAFASCHRCEKRANNCNFGSMADMSNWFIIKDPVEHHQKALEWRQCKSNAERERFVKVNGVRWSEILRLSYFDPIRFVVIDPMHCLFLGIAK
;
A
#
# COMPACT_ATOMS: atom_id res chain seq x y z
N GLU A 1 11.76 -14.73 3.85
CA GLU A 1 12.51 -16.01 3.79
C GLU A 1 12.31 -16.64 2.42
N GLY A 2 13.26 -17.48 1.98
CA GLY A 2 13.15 -18.20 0.71
C GLY A 2 12.16 -19.37 0.78
N VAL A 3 11.92 -20.01 -0.35
CA VAL A 3 11.16 -21.27 -0.45
C VAL A 3 12.13 -22.35 -0.92
N ASN A 4 12.22 -23.43 -0.15
CA ASN A 4 12.94 -24.62 -0.56
C ASN A 4 12.02 -25.48 -1.45
N LEU A 5 12.41 -25.66 -2.71
CA LEU A 5 11.72 -26.58 -3.61
C LEU A 5 12.44 -27.91 -3.60
N ASN A 6 11.77 -28.99 -3.18
CA ASN A 6 12.36 -30.33 -3.07
C ASN A 6 12.82 -30.90 -4.42
N ARG A 7 12.19 -30.50 -5.53
CA ARG A 7 12.53 -30.94 -6.88
C ARG A 7 11.99 -29.95 -7.91
N THR A 8 12.79 -29.67 -8.94
CA THR A 8 12.35 -28.98 -10.16
C THR A 8 12.76 -29.81 -11.38
N ASN A 9 12.27 -29.48 -12.58
CA ASN A 9 12.60 -30.22 -13.80
C ASN A 9 14.12 -30.28 -14.06
N GLU A 10 14.83 -29.18 -13.79
CA GLU A 10 16.28 -29.09 -13.99
C GLU A 10 17.10 -29.51 -12.74
N TYR A 11 16.50 -29.56 -11.55
CA TYR A 11 17.20 -29.87 -10.30
C TYR A 11 16.48 -30.95 -9.50
N SER A 12 16.95 -32.19 -9.61
CA SER A 12 16.41 -33.36 -8.90
C SER A 12 16.61 -33.32 -7.39
N ASN A 13 17.65 -32.61 -6.92
CA ASN A 13 18.02 -32.50 -5.51
C ASN A 13 17.44 -31.25 -4.81
N GLY A 14 16.55 -30.54 -5.51
CA GLY A 14 15.91 -29.33 -5.01
C GLY A 14 16.77 -28.06 -5.12
N LYS A 15 16.14 -26.92 -4.80
CA LYS A 15 16.77 -25.59 -4.87
C LYS A 15 16.13 -24.63 -3.85
N ASP A 16 16.97 -23.87 -3.13
CA ASP A 16 16.51 -22.74 -2.34
C ASP A 16 16.28 -21.53 -3.26
N ILE A 17 15.06 -21.02 -3.29
CA ILE A 17 14.70 -19.85 -4.09
C ILE A 17 14.38 -18.70 -3.16
N ARG A 18 15.06 -17.58 -3.38
CA ARG A 18 14.81 -16.32 -2.68
C ARG A 18 14.31 -15.30 -3.69
N ALA A 19 13.14 -14.73 -3.42
CA ALA A 19 12.57 -13.64 -4.20
C ALA A 19 12.47 -12.39 -3.32
N ALA A 20 12.78 -11.24 -3.91
CA ALA A 20 12.60 -9.95 -3.29
C ALA A 20 11.67 -9.10 -4.16
N LEU A 21 10.66 -8.49 -3.54
CA LEU A 21 9.77 -7.55 -4.19
C LEU A 21 10.33 -6.15 -4.05
N ILE A 22 10.81 -5.57 -5.15
CA ILE A 22 11.52 -4.29 -5.10
C ILE A 22 10.55 -3.12 -5.19
N ILE A 23 9.66 -3.12 -6.18
CA ILE A 23 8.70 -2.04 -6.43
C ILE A 23 7.36 -2.66 -6.86
N VAL A 24 6.27 -2.04 -6.42
CA VAL A 24 4.92 -2.26 -6.93
C VAL A 24 4.60 -1.13 -7.91
N SER A 25 4.37 -1.47 -9.18
CA SER A 25 3.88 -0.53 -10.20
C SER A 25 2.48 -0.93 -10.61
N CYS A 26 1.48 -0.16 -10.19
CA CYS A 26 0.06 -0.40 -10.51
C CYS A 26 -0.67 0.93 -10.64
N ASP A 27 -1.89 0.88 -11.19
CA ASP A 27 -2.81 2.01 -11.11
C ASP A 27 -3.20 2.30 -9.64
N ILE A 28 -3.88 3.43 -9.42
CA ILE A 28 -4.28 3.87 -8.08
C ILE A 28 -5.15 2.80 -7.38
N SER A 29 -6.04 2.15 -8.12
CA SER A 29 -6.95 1.14 -7.57
C SER A 29 -6.21 -0.14 -7.17
N GLY A 30 -5.23 -0.57 -7.97
CA GLY A 30 -4.38 -1.72 -7.72
C GLY A 30 -3.50 -1.51 -6.50
N VAL A 31 -2.86 -0.36 -6.38
CA VAL A 31 -2.05 -0.01 -5.19
C VAL A 31 -2.89 0.00 -3.93
N GLN A 32 -4.08 0.61 -3.96
CA GLN A 32 -4.97 0.64 -2.80
C GLN A 32 -5.33 -0.78 -2.34
N LYS A 33 -5.62 -1.65 -3.30
CA LYS A 33 -5.91 -3.05 -3.00
C LYS A 33 -4.72 -3.78 -2.41
N LEU A 34 -3.56 -3.66 -3.05
CA LEU A 34 -2.34 -4.40 -2.75
C LEU A 34 -1.61 -3.89 -1.51
N CYS A 35 -1.58 -2.59 -1.24
CA CYS A 35 -0.85 -2.01 -0.11
C CYS A 35 -1.74 -1.69 1.10
N GLY A 36 -3.05 -1.91 0.98
CA GLY A 36 -3.96 -1.66 2.09
C GLY A 36 -4.30 -0.18 2.31
N HIS A 37 -4.22 0.64 1.25
CA HIS A 37 -4.73 2.01 1.29
C HIS A 37 -6.21 2.04 0.90
N ILE A 38 -6.99 2.94 1.50
CA ILE A 38 -8.43 3.05 1.23
C ILE A 38 -8.72 4.12 0.18
N SER A 39 -9.49 3.73 -0.84
CA SER A 39 -9.96 4.58 -1.94
C SER A 39 -10.88 5.71 -1.50
N ALA A 40 -11.76 5.42 -0.53
CA ALA A 40 -12.87 6.29 -0.12
C ALA A 40 -12.43 7.66 0.44
N PHE A 41 -11.17 7.81 0.85
CA PHE A 41 -10.66 9.08 1.39
C PHE A 41 -9.99 9.97 0.35
N ALA A 42 -9.81 9.49 -0.90
CA ALA A 42 -8.91 10.10 -1.87
C ALA A 42 -7.63 10.59 -1.16
N SER A 43 -7.02 9.68 -0.40
CA SER A 43 -5.84 9.97 0.40
C SER A 43 -4.59 9.67 -0.41
N CYS A 44 -3.57 10.52 -0.26
CA CYS A 44 -2.28 10.24 -0.88
C CYS A 44 -1.68 8.96 -0.25
N HIS A 45 -1.07 8.10 -1.07
CA HIS A 45 -0.36 6.94 -0.54
C HIS A 45 0.89 7.37 0.25
N ARG A 46 1.56 8.46 -0.17
CA ARG A 46 2.82 8.93 0.44
C ARG A 46 2.65 9.90 1.60
N CYS A 47 1.72 10.85 1.48
CA CYS A 47 1.56 11.92 2.46
C CYS A 47 0.26 11.81 3.24
N GLU A 48 0.20 12.47 4.39
CA GLU A 48 -0.95 12.43 5.29
C GLU A 48 -2.21 13.13 4.74
N LYS A 49 -2.08 13.90 3.64
CA LYS A 49 -3.18 14.67 3.06
C LYS A 49 -4.31 13.75 2.60
N ARG A 50 -5.51 14.05 3.08
CA ARG A 50 -6.79 13.49 2.61
C ARG A 50 -7.47 14.53 1.73
N ALA A 51 -8.10 14.11 0.64
CA ALA A 51 -8.89 15.05 -0.14
C ALA A 51 -10.06 15.56 0.70
N ASN A 52 -10.35 16.85 0.58
CA ASN A 52 -11.58 17.42 1.12
C ASN A 52 -12.52 17.66 -0.05
N ASN A 53 -13.72 17.08 -0.01
CA ASN A 53 -14.72 17.20 -1.08
C ASN A 53 -14.14 16.87 -2.48
N CYS A 54 -13.42 15.75 -2.58
CA CYS A 54 -12.73 15.26 -3.78
C CYS A 54 -11.60 16.16 -4.34
N ASN A 55 -11.25 17.25 -3.65
CA ASN A 55 -10.18 18.14 -4.06
C ASN A 55 -9.04 18.17 -3.02
N PHE A 56 -7.81 18.13 -3.51
CA PHE A 56 -6.63 18.48 -2.71
C PHE A 56 -6.44 19.99 -2.69
N GLY A 57 -7.44 20.73 -2.19
CA GLY A 57 -7.42 22.20 -2.13
C GLY A 57 -6.20 22.75 -1.38
N SER A 58 -5.90 24.04 -1.62
CA SER A 58 -4.76 24.80 -1.09
C SER A 58 -3.39 24.25 -1.50
N MET A 59 -2.84 24.85 -2.56
CA MET A 59 -1.46 24.69 -3.05
C MET A 59 -0.63 26.00 -2.85
N ALA A 60 -0.86 26.78 -1.79
CA ALA A 60 0.05 27.84 -1.29
C ALA A 60 1.35 27.43 -0.49
N ASP A 61 1.26 26.85 0.73
CA ASP A 61 2.38 26.28 1.55
C ASP A 61 2.84 24.80 1.33
N MET A 62 3.72 24.54 0.36
CA MET A 62 4.18 23.17 0.02
C MET A 62 4.82 22.37 1.17
N SER A 63 5.50 23.06 2.06
CA SER A 63 6.12 22.52 3.27
C SER A 63 5.12 21.90 4.25
N ASN A 64 3.88 22.40 4.30
CA ASN A 64 2.83 21.85 5.15
C ASN A 64 2.04 20.70 4.48
N TRP A 65 2.28 20.39 3.20
CA TRP A 65 1.48 19.41 2.45
C TRP A 65 2.13 18.05 2.27
N PHE A 66 3.46 18.03 2.20
CA PHE A 66 4.24 16.82 1.94
C PHE A 66 4.79 16.24 3.23
N ILE A 67 3.94 16.15 4.26
CA ILE A 67 4.25 15.37 5.45
C ILE A 67 4.17 13.91 5.03
N ILE A 68 5.35 13.30 4.88
CA ILE A 68 5.49 11.89 4.51
C ILE A 68 5.00 11.05 5.69
N LYS A 69 4.18 10.05 5.40
CA LYS A 69 3.73 9.09 6.41
C LYS A 69 4.93 8.36 6.99
N ASP A 70 4.90 8.11 8.29
CA ASP A 70 5.87 7.24 8.91
C ASP A 70 5.59 5.77 8.53
N PRO A 71 6.52 5.06 7.87
CA PRO A 71 6.34 3.65 7.53
C PRO A 71 6.19 2.75 8.76
N VAL A 72 6.81 3.10 9.90
CA VAL A 72 6.70 2.32 11.13
C VAL A 72 5.29 2.46 11.70
N GLU A 73 4.78 3.68 11.80
CA GLU A 73 3.41 3.95 12.23
C GLU A 73 2.38 3.29 11.29
N HIS A 74 2.62 3.34 9.97
CA HIS A 74 1.76 2.67 8.99
C HIS A 74 1.70 1.16 9.22
N HIS A 75 2.84 0.51 9.43
CA HIS A 75 2.91 -0.92 9.69
C HIS A 75 2.20 -1.29 11.01
N GLN A 76 2.44 -0.52 12.06
CA GLN A 76 1.80 -0.71 13.36
C GLN A 76 0.27 -0.60 13.28
N LYS A 77 -0.25 0.45 12.61
CA LYS A 77 -1.70 0.60 12.37
C LYS A 77 -2.27 -0.55 11.54
N ALA A 78 -1.51 -1.06 10.57
CA ALA A 78 -1.94 -2.22 9.78
C ALA A 78 -2.04 -3.49 10.63
N LEU A 79 -1.13 -3.69 11.59
CA LEU A 79 -1.19 -4.80 12.55
C LEU A 79 -2.39 -4.65 13.51
N GLU A 80 -2.64 -3.46 14.02
CA GLU A 80 -3.82 -3.17 14.86
C GLU A 80 -5.12 -3.47 14.12
N TRP A 81 -5.22 -3.06 12.85
CA TRP A 81 -6.35 -3.42 12.00
C TRP A 81 -6.53 -4.94 11.86
N ARG A 82 -5.43 -5.68 11.71
CA ARG A 82 -5.46 -7.16 11.61
C ARG A 82 -5.99 -7.80 12.89
N GLN A 83 -5.69 -7.20 14.04
CA GLN A 83 -6.11 -7.66 15.36
C GLN A 83 -7.57 -7.32 15.72
N CYS A 84 -8.23 -6.42 14.98
CA CYS A 84 -9.67 -6.17 15.14
C CYS A 84 -10.47 -7.47 14.99
N LYS A 85 -11.45 -7.68 15.88
CA LYS A 85 -12.18 -8.95 16.04
C LYS A 85 -13.41 -9.03 15.14
N SER A 86 -13.95 -7.89 14.72
CA SER A 86 -15.13 -7.80 13.87
C SER A 86 -14.89 -6.95 12.61
N ASN A 87 -15.69 -7.20 11.57
CA ASN A 87 -15.67 -6.36 10.37
C ASN A 87 -16.09 -4.92 10.67
N ALA A 88 -17.04 -4.71 11.59
CA ALA A 88 -17.46 -3.37 12.01
C ALA A 88 -16.31 -2.57 12.67
N GLU A 89 -15.49 -3.22 13.51
CA GLU A 89 -14.28 -2.59 14.07
C GLU A 89 -13.26 -2.27 12.98
N ARG A 90 -13.03 -3.20 12.05
CA ARG A 90 -12.12 -2.99 10.91
C ARG A 90 -12.53 -1.82 10.04
N GLU A 91 -13.82 -1.69 9.74
CA GLU A 91 -14.37 -0.58 8.98
C GLU A 91 -14.22 0.75 9.70
N ARG A 92 -14.49 0.79 11.02
CA ARG A 92 -14.28 1.99 11.85
C ARG A 92 -12.80 2.38 11.91
N PHE A 93 -11.90 1.39 12.09
CA PHE A 93 -10.46 1.61 12.13
C PHE A 93 -9.96 2.20 10.82
N VAL A 94 -10.34 1.59 9.70
CA VAL A 94 -10.09 2.07 8.34
C VAL A 94 -10.57 3.51 8.17
N LYS A 95 -11.77 3.83 8.68
CA LYS A 95 -12.35 5.17 8.57
C LYS A 95 -11.54 6.25 9.29
N VAL A 96 -10.96 5.90 10.44
CA VAL A 96 -10.14 6.82 11.25
C VAL A 96 -8.71 6.90 10.72
N ASN A 97 -8.07 5.75 10.53
CA ASN A 97 -6.63 5.65 10.28
C ASN A 97 -6.25 5.62 8.80
N GLY A 98 -7.16 5.23 7.90
CA GLY A 98 -6.87 5.14 6.47
C GLY A 98 -5.94 4.00 6.07
N VAL A 99 -5.78 2.98 6.93
CA VAL A 99 -4.89 1.83 6.73
C VAL A 99 -5.64 0.53 7.00
N ARG A 100 -5.33 -0.52 6.22
CA ARG A 100 -5.69 -1.92 6.50
C ARG A 100 -4.48 -2.82 6.32
N TRP A 101 -4.54 -4.02 6.91
CA TRP A 101 -3.51 -5.04 6.67
C TRP A 101 -3.48 -5.48 5.20
N SER A 102 -2.28 -5.69 4.69
CA SER A 102 -2.02 -6.41 3.46
C SER A 102 -0.91 -7.43 3.67
N GLU A 103 -0.98 -8.53 2.94
CA GLU A 103 -0.01 -9.61 2.97
C GLU A 103 1.39 -9.15 2.55
N ILE A 104 1.49 -8.09 1.74
CA ILE A 104 2.76 -7.49 1.35
C ILE A 104 3.54 -6.94 2.56
N LEU A 105 2.84 -6.55 3.64
CA LEU A 105 3.44 -6.04 4.88
C LEU A 105 4.07 -7.15 5.75
N ARG A 106 3.97 -8.42 5.34
CA ARG A 106 4.79 -9.50 5.92
C ARG A 106 6.25 -9.39 5.52
N LEU A 107 6.55 -8.70 4.42
CA LEU A 107 7.92 -8.41 4.01
C LEU A 107 8.44 -7.27 4.87
N SER A 108 9.28 -7.58 5.86
CA SER A 108 9.80 -6.59 6.82
C SER A 108 10.59 -5.45 6.17
N TYR A 109 11.15 -5.70 4.98
CA TYR A 109 11.87 -4.69 4.21
C TYR A 109 10.95 -3.83 3.34
N PHE A 110 9.70 -4.25 3.09
CA PHE A 110 8.85 -3.58 2.11
C PHE A 110 8.16 -2.36 2.72
N ASP A 111 8.45 -1.19 2.16
CA ASP A 111 7.84 0.07 2.54
C ASP A 111 6.76 0.48 1.51
N PRO A 112 5.46 0.40 1.84
CA PRO A 112 4.37 0.77 0.90
C PRO A 112 4.32 2.27 0.58
N ILE A 113 4.98 3.12 1.38
CA ILE A 113 5.07 4.56 1.13
C ILE A 113 6.15 4.86 0.09
N ARG A 114 7.25 4.09 0.09
CA ARG A 114 8.42 4.32 -0.78
C ARG A 114 8.50 3.43 -2.00
N PHE A 115 8.06 2.18 -1.90
CA PHE A 115 8.23 1.15 -2.94
C PHE A 115 6.99 0.97 -3.82
N VAL A 116 6.17 2.00 -3.87
CA VAL A 116 4.99 2.08 -4.71
C VAL A 116 5.18 3.18 -5.76
N VAL A 117 4.99 2.79 -7.01
CA VAL A 117 4.90 3.67 -8.16
C VAL A 117 3.48 3.58 -8.69
N ILE A 118 2.80 4.72 -8.75
CA ILE A 118 1.50 4.82 -9.39
C ILE A 118 1.76 4.94 -10.89
N ASP A 119 1.26 4.00 -11.67
CA ASP A 119 1.26 4.10 -13.13
C ASP A 119 0.03 4.92 -13.60
N PRO A 120 0.22 6.17 -14.02
CA PRO A 120 -0.89 6.98 -14.51
C PRO A 120 -1.33 6.55 -15.91
N MET A 121 -0.51 5.80 -16.66
CA MET A 121 -0.74 5.58 -18.10
C MET A 121 -2.07 4.87 -18.34
N HIS A 122 -2.37 3.82 -17.57
CA HIS A 122 -3.67 3.14 -17.68
C HIS A 122 -4.84 4.04 -17.25
N CYS A 123 -4.69 4.83 -16.17
CA CYS A 123 -5.74 5.75 -15.73
C CYS A 123 -6.00 6.90 -16.72
N LEU A 124 -4.97 7.35 -17.42
CA LEU A 124 -5.03 8.41 -18.42
C LEU A 124 -5.77 7.94 -19.68
N PHE A 125 -5.42 6.76 -20.20
CA PHE A 125 -6.10 6.19 -21.37
C PHE A 125 -7.55 5.74 -21.09
N LEU A 126 -7.86 5.36 -19.85
CA LEU A 126 -9.23 5.01 -19.45
C LEU A 126 -10.11 6.23 -19.13
N GLY A 127 -9.58 7.46 -19.16
CA GLY A 127 -10.34 8.68 -18.82
C GLY A 127 -10.77 8.77 -17.36
N ILE A 128 -10.13 8.00 -16.47
CA ILE A 128 -10.41 7.95 -15.03
C ILE A 128 -9.67 9.08 -14.29
N ALA A 129 -8.50 9.46 -14.82
CA ALA A 129 -7.81 10.67 -14.39
C ALA A 129 -8.44 11.88 -15.11
N LYS A 130 -9.26 12.64 -14.39
CA LYS A 130 -9.68 14.00 -14.79
C LYS A 130 -8.85 15.03 -14.04
#